data_AF-A0A1B7ISU2-F1
#
_entry.id   AF-A0A1B7ISU2-F1
#
_cell.length_a   1.000
_cell.length_b   1.000
_cell.length_c   1.000
_cell.angle_alpha   90.00
_cell.angle_beta   90.00
_cell.angle_gamma   90.00
#
_symmetry.space_group_name_H-M   'P 1'
#
loop_
_entity.id
_entity.type
_entity.pdbx_description
1 polymer ?
#
loop_
_entity_poly.entity_id
_entity_poly.type
_entity_poly.pdbx_seq_one_letter_code
_entity_poly.pdbx_strand_id
1 'polypeptide(L)' 'MAPIDELRKKYGEQAAIAPLPSAHFTKPNIVIKPNANSRPCGDKTGYLANPQEV' A
#
# COMPACT_ATOMS: atom_id res chain seq x y z
N MET A 1 -5.21 13.72 -19.33
CA MET A 1 -4.75 12.49 -18.65
C MET A 1 -3.97 12.94 -17.42
N ALA A 2 -4.22 12.34 -16.27
CA ALA A 2 -4.02 13.00 -14.98
C ALA A 2 -2.58 12.83 -14.46
N PRO A 3 -2.12 13.64 -13.48
CA PRO A 3 -0.77 13.56 -12.92
C PRO A 3 -0.36 12.17 -12.40
N ILE A 4 -1.32 11.34 -11.99
CA ILE A 4 -1.05 10.00 -11.44
C ILE A 4 -0.60 8.99 -12.50
N ASP A 5 -1.07 9.12 -13.74
CA ASP A 5 -0.73 8.18 -14.81
C ASP A 5 0.77 8.29 -15.16
N GLU A 6 1.31 9.51 -15.12
CA GLU A 6 2.74 9.78 -15.29
C GLU A 6 3.58 9.20 -14.15
N LEU A 7 3.10 9.36 -12.91
CA LEU A 7 3.76 8.78 -11.74
C LEU A 7 3.77 7.26 -11.80
N ARG A 8 2.67 6.63 -12.21
CA ARG A 8 2.56 5.17 -12.36
C ARG A 8 3.47 4.63 -13.44
N LYS A 9 3.58 5.34 -14.57
CA LYS A 9 4.52 4.99 -15.63
C LYS A 9 5.98 5.06 -15.16
N LYS A 10 6.32 6.02 -14.29
CA LYS A 10 7.68 6.24 -13.83
C LYS A 10 8.08 5.36 -12.63
N TYR A 11 7.15 5.07 -11.74
CA TYR A 11 7.44 4.45 -10.43
C TYR A 11 6.69 3.12 -10.19
N GLY A 12 5.86 2.68 -11.13
CA GLY A 12 5.04 1.48 -11.03
C GLY A 12 3.64 1.74 -10.47
N GLU A 13 2.87 0.67 -10.31
CA GLU A 13 1.44 0.77 -9.97
C GLU A 13 1.11 0.41 -8.52
N GLN A 14 2.12 0.10 -7.69
CA GLN A 14 1.90 -0.33 -6.32
C GLN A 14 1.20 0.77 -5.52
N ALA A 15 0.01 0.47 -5.01
CA ALA A 15 -0.84 1.43 -4.30
C ALA A 15 -1.36 0.88 -2.96
N ALA A 16 -0.94 -0.33 -2.55
CA ALA A 16 -1.28 -0.93 -1.27
C ALA A 16 -0.10 -1.72 -0.68
N ILE A 17 0.13 -1.57 0.63
CA ILE A 17 1.12 -2.31 1.43
C ILE A 17 0.47 -2.69 2.76
N ALA A 18 0.89 -3.79 3.39
CA ALA A 18 0.39 -4.10 4.73
C ALA A 18 0.78 -3.00 5.73
N PRO A 19 -0.08 -2.67 6.71
CA PRO A 19 -1.35 -3.34 7.05
C PRO A 19 -2.59 -2.79 6.31
N LEU A 20 -2.42 -1.95 5.29
CA LEU A 20 -3.55 -1.31 4.60
C LEU A 20 -4.42 -2.35 3.85
N PRO A 21 -5.74 -2.07 3.68
CA PRO A 21 -6.62 -2.90 2.87
C PRO A 21 -6.28 -2.81 1.38
N SER A 22 -6.84 -3.73 0.59
CA SER A 22 -6.68 -3.74 -0.87
C SER A 22 -7.09 -2.40 -1.49
N ALA A 23 -6.27 -1.90 -2.43
CA ALA A 23 -6.55 -0.69 -3.19
C ALA A 23 -7.89 -0.72 -3.96
N HIS A 24 -8.45 -1.92 -4.19
CA HIS A 24 -9.78 -2.07 -4.81
C HIS A 24 -10.89 -1.38 -4.00
N PHE A 25 -10.77 -1.34 -2.67
CA PHE A 25 -11.81 -0.77 -1.80
C PHE A 25 -11.82 0.76 -1.82
N THR A 26 -10.65 1.38 -1.71
CA THR A 26 -10.54 2.84 -1.52
C THR A 26 -10.05 3.60 -2.75
N LYS A 27 -9.61 2.88 -3.79
CA LYS A 27 -9.14 3.44 -5.07
C LYS A 27 -8.18 4.63 -4.88
N PRO A 28 -7.10 4.47 -4.11
CA PRO A 28 -6.25 5.59 -3.72
C PRO A 28 -5.52 6.18 -4.93
N ASN A 29 -5.35 7.51 -4.92
CA ASN A 29 -4.67 8.25 -5.98
C ASN A 29 -3.19 8.48 -5.67
N ILE A 30 -2.45 7.38 -5.41
CA ILE A 30 -1.03 7.42 -5.00
C ILE A 30 -0.24 6.29 -5.69
N VAL A 31 1.09 6.41 -5.64
CA VAL A 31 2.05 5.34 -5.96
C VAL A 31 3.03 5.20 -4.80
N ILE A 32 3.24 3.98 -4.34
CA ILE A 32 4.10 3.65 -3.21
C ILE A 32 5.37 2.98 -3.73
N LYS A 33 6.53 3.54 -3.39
CA LYS A 33 7.81 2.86 -3.53
C LYS A 33 8.15 2.17 -2.20
N PRO A 34 7.91 0.86 -2.04
CA PRO A 34 8.18 0.17 -0.79
C PRO A 34 9.68 0.19 -0.47
N ASN A 35 10.01 0.28 0.82
CA ASN A 35 11.35 0.01 1.30
C ASN A 35 11.58 -1.51 1.41
N ALA A 36 12.82 -1.94 1.65
CA ALA A 36 13.18 -3.37 1.72
C ALA A 36 12.44 -4.16 2.83
N ASN A 37 11.92 -3.47 3.85
CA ASN A 37 11.20 -4.07 4.98
C ASN A 37 9.68 -4.05 4.80
N SER A 38 9.18 -3.42 3.73
CA SER A 38 7.76 -3.30 3.46
C SER A 38 7.17 -4.66 3.10
N ARG A 39 5.92 -4.88 3.49
CA ARG A 39 5.20 -6.13 3.25
C ARG A 39 4.02 -5.91 2.31
N PRO A 40 3.68 -6.89 1.44
CA PRO A 40 2.53 -6.76 0.55
C PRO A 40 1.22 -6.70 1.34
N CYS A 41 0.20 -6.05 0.77
CA CYS A 41 -1.15 -6.08 1.34
C CYS A 41 -1.61 -7.53 1.60
N GLY A 42 -2.21 -7.77 2.77
CA GLY A 42 -2.65 -9.10 3.18
C GLY A 42 -1.58 -9.99 3.80
N ASP A 43 -0.33 -9.52 3.94
CA ASP A 43 0.69 -10.21 4.72
C ASP A 43 0.24 -10.37 6.18
N LYS A 44 0.32 -11.60 6.71
CA LYS A 44 -0.13 -11.98 8.06
C LYS A 44 1.03 -12.30 9.00
N THR A 45 2.27 -12.00 8.61
CA THR A 45 3.46 -12.25 9.43
C THR A 45 3.61 -11.26 10.59
N GLY A 46 2.89 -10.12 10.54
CA GLY A 46 2.79 -9.19 11.66
C GLY A 46 1.90 -9.71 12.78
N TYR A 47 2.07 -9.17 13.99
CA TYR A 47 1.23 -9.46 15.14
C TYR A 47 0.72 -8.16 15.78
N LEU A 48 -0.45 -8.24 16.42
CA LEU A 48 -1.01 -7.10 17.15
C LEU A 48 -0.22 -6.91 18.45
N ALA A 49 0.70 -5.95 18.44
CA ALA A 49 1.55 -5.67 19.59
C ALA A 49 0.81 -4.89 20.71
N ASN A 50 -0.22 -4.11 20.35
CA ASN A 50 -1.06 -3.39 21.30
C ASN A 50 -2.54 -3.79 21.16
N PRO A 51 -3.03 -4.74 21.97
CA PRO A 51 -4.42 -5.17 21.94
C PRO A 51 -5.45 -4.09 22.27
N GLN A 52 -5.05 -2.96 22.84
CA GLN A 52 -5.96 -1.87 23.22
C GLN A 52 -6.25 -0.89 22.07
N GLU A 53 -5.52 -0.98 20.95
CA GLU A 53 -5.61 -0.06 19.80
C GLU A 53 -6.56 -0.55 18.68
N VAL A 54 -7.34 -1.61 18.93
CA VAL A 54 -8.28 -2.21 17.96
C VAL A 54 -9.71 -2.26 18.47
#